data_AF-A0A2P8GI11-F1
#
_entry.id   AF-A0A2P8GI11-F1
#
_cell.length_a   1.000
_cell.length_b   1.000
_cell.length_c   1.000
_cell.angle_alpha   90.00
_cell.angle_beta   90.00
_cell.angle_gamma   90.00
#
_symmetry.space_group_name_H-M   'P 1'
#
loop_
_entity.id
_entity.type
_entity.pdbx_description
1 polymer ?
#
loop_
_entity_poly.entity_id
_entity_poly.type
_entity_poly.pdbx_seq_one_letter_code
_entity_poly.pdbx_strand_id
1 'polypeptide(L)'
;MRKGLPIFILTACILSAFSCSAQALQPLDVAKAIFDPKTAPDFVSQHSTGDYSGHPNGLDMPATTNTSFLLIQQTDSKAVIAMNTRDSNGKVTDKYLFFTQDSSRWKMYAMATPTLARLHEHRKQEMEAISSAQLDSLITIYQHQEYPPFKSKEEFSFILNSLRLKLAPDDSLIAHFQRHKAAFNQLLKEVNKTSKSPETETPTLVDTRTPTYSPLLISNVTTGGFLPKECIDFHIMNDQVGYLYTSHKKYLPELRPDKVIMLRPLGGGWYLYKVNIYL
;
A
#
# COMPACT_ATOMS: atom_id res chain seq x y z
N MET A 1 15.20 69.30 -22.91
CA MET A 1 15.82 67.99 -23.21
C MET A 1 17.06 67.86 -22.32
N ARG A 2 17.36 66.84 -21.52
CA ARG A 2 16.80 65.52 -21.20
C ARG A 2 17.03 65.34 -19.69
N LYS A 3 16.01 64.93 -18.92
CA LYS A 3 16.19 64.53 -17.51
C LYS A 3 16.88 63.16 -17.52
N GLY A 4 18.11 63.09 -17.01
CA GLY A 4 18.84 61.83 -16.86
C GLY A 4 18.15 60.97 -15.80
N LEU A 5 17.64 59.82 -16.23
CA LEU A 5 17.10 58.80 -15.34
C LEU A 5 18.27 58.23 -14.52
N PRO A 6 18.19 58.17 -13.18
CA PRO A 6 19.29 57.65 -12.36
C PRO A 6 19.49 56.15 -12.62
N ILE A 7 20.65 55.83 -13.19
CA ILE A 7 21.13 54.47 -13.53
C ILE A 7 21.02 53.49 -12.34
N PHE A 8 21.03 53.98 -11.10
CA PHE A 8 20.90 53.18 -9.89
C PHE A 8 19.54 52.47 -9.71
N ILE A 9 18.44 53.00 -10.27
CA ILE A 9 17.12 52.34 -10.15
C ILE A 9 17.04 51.13 -11.10
N LEU A 10 17.75 51.17 -12.22
CA LEU A 10 17.73 50.07 -13.20
C LEU A 10 18.50 48.84 -12.71
N THR A 11 19.55 49.02 -11.89
CA THR A 11 20.37 47.90 -11.37
C THR A 11 19.68 47.14 -10.24
N ALA A 12 18.86 47.81 -9.42
CA ALA A 12 18.12 47.17 -8.33
C ALA A 12 16.99 46.27 -8.83
N CYS A 13 16.33 46.61 -9.95
CA CYS A 13 15.26 45.78 -10.53
C CYS A 13 15.78 44.52 -11.24
N ILE A 14 17.04 44.50 -11.69
CA ILE A 14 17.64 43.33 -12.37
C ILE A 14 18.10 42.28 -11.33
N LEU A 15 18.54 42.69 -10.13
CA LEU A 15 18.94 41.74 -9.07
C LEU A 15 17.76 40.99 -8.43
N SER A 16 16.55 41.58 -8.42
CA SER A 16 15.32 40.88 -8.00
C SER A 16 14.79 39.88 -9.04
N ALA A 17 15.23 39.97 -10.30
CA ALA A 17 14.81 39.06 -11.38
C ALA A 17 15.65 37.78 -11.48
N PHE A 18 16.80 37.71 -10.79
CA PHE A 18 17.68 36.54 -10.76
C PHE A 18 17.55 35.67 -9.51
N SER A 19 16.60 35.99 -8.62
CA SER A 19 16.10 34.99 -7.66
C SER A 19 15.18 34.04 -8.41
N CYS A 20 15.76 33.27 -9.35
CA CYS A 20 15.21 32.00 -9.77
C CYS A 20 15.33 31.11 -8.53
N SER A 21 14.41 31.27 -7.58
CA SER A 21 14.17 30.28 -6.55
C SER A 21 13.81 29.02 -7.33
N ALA A 22 14.80 28.16 -7.58
CA ALA A 22 14.56 26.80 -8.01
C ALA A 22 13.57 26.24 -7.00
N GLN A 23 12.30 26.16 -7.40
CA GLN A 23 11.24 25.77 -6.50
C GLN A 23 11.61 24.40 -5.97
N ALA A 24 11.70 24.26 -4.65
CA ALA A 24 12.03 22.99 -4.04
C ALA A 24 11.03 21.95 -4.53
N LEU A 25 11.52 20.94 -5.25
CA LEU A 25 10.69 19.91 -5.86
C LEU A 25 9.87 19.23 -4.76
N GLN A 26 8.57 19.06 -5.01
CA GLN A 26 7.72 18.30 -4.11
C GLN A 26 8.07 16.80 -4.19
N PRO A 27 7.80 16.01 -3.14
CA PRO A 27 8.22 14.61 -3.10
C PRO A 27 7.63 13.80 -4.27
N LEU A 28 6.42 14.16 -4.74
CA LEU A 28 5.79 13.51 -5.90
C LEU A 28 6.58 13.72 -7.19
N ASP A 29 7.14 14.92 -7.38
CA ASP A 29 7.94 15.25 -8.57
C ASP A 29 9.33 14.61 -8.48
N VAL A 30 9.91 14.55 -7.28
CA VAL A 30 11.15 13.80 -7.03
C VAL A 30 10.96 12.32 -7.34
N ALA A 31 9.86 11.70 -6.91
CA ALA A 31 9.56 10.30 -7.22
C ALA A 31 9.46 10.05 -8.73
N LYS A 32 8.71 10.90 -9.46
CA LYS A 32 8.62 10.79 -10.92
C LYS A 32 9.99 10.90 -11.59
N ALA A 33 10.82 11.85 -11.14
CA ALA A 33 12.15 12.05 -11.68
C ALA A 33 13.09 10.86 -11.39
N ILE A 34 13.12 10.32 -10.17
CA ILE A 34 13.93 9.13 -9.83
C ILE A 34 13.64 7.96 -10.78
N PHE A 35 12.38 7.76 -11.16
CA PHE A 35 11.94 6.65 -11.99
C PHE A 35 11.79 7.00 -13.48
N ASP A 36 12.21 8.19 -13.92
CA ASP A 36 12.32 8.54 -15.33
C ASP A 36 13.70 8.10 -15.86
N PRO A 37 13.77 7.23 -16.91
CA PRO A 37 15.04 6.77 -17.47
C PRO A 37 15.90 7.89 -18.09
N LYS A 38 15.34 9.09 -18.29
CA LYS A 38 16.07 10.26 -18.80
C LYS A 38 16.74 11.09 -17.71
N THR A 39 16.47 10.79 -16.44
CA THR A 39 17.02 11.54 -15.32
C THR A 39 18.50 11.25 -15.13
N ALA A 40 19.30 12.30 -14.91
CA ALA A 40 20.73 12.18 -14.69
C ALA A 40 21.04 11.42 -13.37
N PRO A 41 22.07 10.55 -13.33
CA PRO A 41 22.46 9.82 -12.12
C PRO A 41 22.71 10.71 -10.89
N ASP A 42 23.28 11.90 -11.10
CA ASP A 42 23.54 12.87 -10.03
C ASP A 42 22.26 13.35 -9.34
N PHE A 43 21.15 13.49 -10.08
CA PHE A 43 19.86 13.82 -9.49
C PHE A 43 19.40 12.71 -8.56
N VAL A 44 19.48 11.45 -9.00
CA VAL A 44 19.07 10.28 -8.21
C VAL A 44 19.91 10.20 -6.94
N SER A 45 21.23 10.35 -7.05
CA SER A 45 22.16 10.36 -5.91
C SER A 45 21.82 11.47 -4.89
N GLN A 46 21.56 12.69 -5.37
CA GLN A 46 21.18 13.82 -4.49
C GLN A 46 19.85 13.64 -3.76
N HIS A 47 18.94 12.83 -4.31
CA HIS A 47 17.61 12.56 -3.76
C HIS A 47 17.50 11.16 -3.12
N SER A 48 18.63 10.51 -2.83
CA SER A 48 18.71 9.21 -2.18
C SER A 48 19.35 9.31 -0.79
N THR A 49 18.87 8.52 0.17
CA THR A 49 19.42 8.43 1.53
C THR A 49 18.96 7.14 2.23
N GLY A 50 19.40 6.91 3.46
CA GLY A 50 18.98 5.77 4.27
C GLY A 50 19.20 4.42 3.58
N ASP A 51 18.18 3.56 3.60
CA ASP A 51 18.22 2.23 3.00
C ASP A 51 18.09 2.27 1.47
N TYR A 52 17.68 3.40 0.91
CA TYR A 52 17.58 3.60 -0.54
C TYR A 52 18.87 4.19 -1.10
N SER A 53 19.67 3.36 -1.76
CA SER A 53 20.96 3.74 -2.34
C SER A 53 20.88 4.25 -3.79
N GLY A 54 19.73 4.78 -4.21
CA GLY A 54 19.49 5.23 -5.59
C GLY A 54 19.06 4.12 -6.56
N HIS A 55 18.82 2.91 -6.07
CA HIS A 55 18.32 1.78 -6.87
C HIS A 55 17.18 1.05 -6.14
N PRO A 56 16.16 0.54 -6.86
CA PRO A 56 15.98 0.70 -8.31
C PRO A 56 15.58 2.15 -8.68
N ASN A 57 15.92 2.56 -9.90
CA ASN A 57 15.56 3.84 -10.52
C ASN A 57 15.11 3.63 -11.98
N GLY A 58 14.89 4.71 -12.73
CA GLY A 58 14.40 4.66 -14.11
C GLY A 58 15.25 3.82 -15.07
N LEU A 59 16.57 3.73 -14.84
CA LEU A 59 17.50 2.92 -15.65
C LEU A 59 17.39 1.41 -15.37
N ASP A 60 16.88 1.04 -14.18
CA ASP A 60 16.68 -0.36 -13.78
C ASP A 60 15.34 -0.92 -14.27
N MET A 61 14.47 -0.08 -14.83
CA MET A 61 13.15 -0.47 -15.29
C MET A 61 13.19 -0.95 -16.75
N PRO A 62 12.53 -2.07 -17.09
CA PRO A 62 12.35 -2.46 -18.49
C PRO A 62 11.65 -1.34 -19.27
N ALA A 63 12.11 -1.07 -20.50
CA ALA A 63 11.58 0.01 -21.34
C ALA A 63 10.07 -0.07 -21.64
N THR A 64 9.47 -1.26 -21.47
CA THR A 64 8.04 -1.50 -21.64
C THR A 64 7.22 -1.23 -20.37
N THR A 65 7.87 -0.90 -19.25
CA THR A 65 7.21 -0.66 -17.96
C THR A 65 6.68 0.75 -17.90
N ASN A 66 5.39 0.89 -17.61
CA ASN A 66 4.78 2.19 -17.33
C ASN A 66 4.66 2.40 -15.82
N THR A 67 4.97 3.60 -15.34
CA THR A 67 4.85 3.96 -13.93
C THR A 67 3.78 5.03 -13.72
N SER A 68 3.04 4.92 -12.62
CA SER A 68 2.11 5.96 -12.16
C SER A 68 2.34 6.22 -10.68
N PHE A 69 2.13 7.46 -10.25
CA PHE A 69 2.47 7.92 -8.91
C PHE A 69 1.29 8.62 -8.25
N LEU A 70 1.14 8.37 -6.96
CA LEU A 70 0.08 8.96 -6.15
C LEU A 70 0.61 9.33 -4.77
N LEU A 71 0.44 10.59 -4.40
CA LEU A 71 0.75 11.04 -3.05
C LEU A 71 -0.25 10.42 -2.06
N ILE A 72 0.28 9.69 -1.07
CA ILE A 72 -0.52 9.01 -0.03
C ILE A 72 -0.61 9.88 1.20
N GLN A 73 0.54 10.37 1.66
CA GLN A 73 0.66 11.22 2.83
C GLN A 73 1.83 12.19 2.62
N GLN A 74 1.66 13.42 3.09
CA GLN A 74 2.73 14.40 3.20
C GLN A 74 2.56 15.19 4.50
N THR A 75 3.68 15.39 5.17
CA THR A 75 3.87 16.32 6.30
C THR A 75 5.01 17.25 5.93
N ASP A 76 5.42 18.13 6.83
CA ASP A 76 6.53 19.05 6.59
C ASP A 76 7.89 18.33 6.43
N SER A 77 8.01 17.11 6.96
CA SER A 77 9.29 16.38 7.00
C SER A 77 9.25 14.96 6.44
N LYS A 78 8.07 14.39 6.20
CA LYS A 78 7.91 13.02 5.65
C LYS A 78 6.85 12.99 4.56
N ALA A 79 7.04 12.12 3.58
CA ALA A 79 6.01 11.80 2.59
C ALA A 79 6.04 10.32 2.19
N VAL A 80 4.89 9.81 1.77
CA VAL A 80 4.73 8.47 1.21
C VAL A 80 4.01 8.58 -0.11
N ILE A 81 4.58 7.94 -1.13
CA ILE A 81 4.04 7.92 -2.50
C ILE A 81 3.83 6.47 -2.92
N ALA A 82 2.63 6.15 -3.39
CA ALA A 82 2.42 4.90 -4.10
C ALA A 82 2.93 5.04 -5.52
N MET A 83 3.71 4.06 -5.96
CA MET A 83 4.12 3.87 -7.34
C MET A 83 3.51 2.57 -7.84
N ASN A 84 2.68 2.64 -8.88
CA ASN A 84 2.27 1.45 -9.61
C ASN A 84 3.21 1.28 -10.80
N THR A 85 3.63 0.04 -11.04
CA THR A 85 4.37 -0.34 -12.24
C THR A 85 3.49 -1.29 -13.04
N ARG A 86 3.37 -1.08 -14.34
CA ARG A 86 2.63 -1.93 -15.26
C ARG A 86 3.59 -2.50 -16.29
N ASP A 87 3.71 -3.82 -16.35
CA ASP A 87 4.54 -4.49 -17.35
C ASP A 87 3.82 -4.61 -18.72
N SER A 88 4.52 -5.17 -19.71
CA SER A 88 3.97 -5.39 -21.06
C SER A 88 2.79 -6.34 -21.11
N ASN A 89 2.62 -7.20 -20.12
CA ASN A 89 1.49 -8.13 -20.01
C ASN A 89 0.30 -7.50 -19.28
N GLY A 90 0.40 -6.21 -18.90
CA GLY A 90 -0.62 -5.48 -18.16
C GLY A 90 -0.65 -5.82 -16.67
N LYS A 91 0.27 -6.63 -16.16
CA LYS A 91 0.38 -6.93 -14.72
C LYS A 91 0.83 -5.66 -14.00
N VAL A 92 0.07 -5.28 -12.98
CA VAL A 92 0.32 -4.11 -12.16
C VAL A 92 0.88 -4.54 -10.81
N THR A 93 1.93 -3.88 -10.34
CA THR A 93 2.46 -4.06 -8.98
C THR A 93 2.63 -2.73 -8.27
N ASP A 94 2.29 -2.71 -6.98
CA ASP A 94 2.37 -1.52 -6.13
C ASP A 94 3.68 -1.53 -5.34
N LYS A 95 4.33 -0.36 -5.28
CA LYS A 95 5.47 -0.08 -4.41
C LYS A 95 5.20 1.21 -3.65
N TYR A 96 5.74 1.33 -2.44
CA TYR A 96 5.56 2.51 -1.60
C TYR A 96 6.91 3.16 -1.35
N LEU A 97 7.03 4.41 -1.77
CA LEU A 97 8.24 5.21 -1.75
C LEU A 97 8.18 6.14 -0.54
N PHE A 98 9.18 6.03 0.34
CA PHE A 98 9.25 6.80 1.58
C PHE A 98 10.26 7.92 1.45
N PHE A 99 9.83 9.13 1.76
CA PHE A 99 10.62 10.35 1.63
C PHE A 99 10.77 11.06 2.98
N THR A 100 11.93 11.68 3.16
CA THR A 100 12.22 12.58 4.27
C THR A 100 12.72 13.92 3.73
N GLN A 101 12.43 15.00 4.43
CA GLN A 101 12.99 16.32 4.14
C GLN A 101 14.37 16.42 4.81
N ASP A 102 15.42 16.60 4.02
CA ASP A 102 16.80 16.80 4.46
C ASP A 102 17.39 18.05 3.79
N SER A 103 17.83 19.02 4.61
CA SER A 103 18.52 20.23 4.12
C SER A 103 17.73 20.94 3.01
N SER A 104 16.42 21.08 3.22
CA SER A 104 15.45 21.66 2.28
C SER A 104 15.25 20.89 0.96
N ARG A 105 15.66 19.62 0.89
CA ARG A 105 15.41 18.71 -0.24
C ARG A 105 14.70 17.45 0.22
N TRP A 106 13.74 16.99 -0.58
CA TRP A 106 13.11 15.70 -0.37
C TRP A 106 14.06 14.59 -0.82
N LYS A 107 14.33 13.62 0.04
CA LYS A 107 15.13 12.44 -0.30
C LYS A 107 14.34 11.18 -0.04
N MET A 108 14.37 10.27 -1.00
CA MET A 108 13.83 8.93 -0.82
C MET A 108 14.77 8.15 0.10
N TYR A 109 14.23 7.61 1.19
CA TYR A 109 15.02 6.86 2.17
C TYR A 109 14.71 5.37 2.22
N ALA A 110 13.57 4.94 1.66
CA ALA A 110 13.20 3.54 1.57
C ALA A 110 12.17 3.30 0.46
N MET A 111 12.13 2.05 -0.01
CA MET A 111 11.09 1.51 -0.86
C MET A 111 10.54 0.25 -0.22
N ALA A 112 9.22 0.14 -0.10
CA ALA A 112 8.58 -1.02 0.51
C ALA A 112 7.57 -1.68 -0.42
N THR A 113 7.43 -2.99 -0.26
CA THR A 113 6.40 -3.83 -0.87
C THR A 113 5.77 -4.70 0.22
N PRO A 114 4.52 -5.15 0.07
CA PRO A 114 3.89 -6.01 1.08
C PRO A 114 4.71 -7.27 1.38
N THR A 115 4.76 -7.68 2.65
CA THR A 115 5.49 -8.89 3.06
C THR A 115 4.96 -10.12 2.32
N LEU A 116 5.86 -11.07 2.02
CA LEU A 116 5.55 -12.37 1.40
C LEU A 116 4.87 -12.28 0.02
N ALA A 117 4.84 -11.12 -0.65
CA ALA A 117 4.17 -10.96 -1.94
C ALA A 117 4.62 -12.01 -2.98
N ARG A 118 5.92 -12.32 -3.04
CA ARG A 118 6.47 -13.36 -3.93
C ARG A 118 5.99 -14.76 -3.58
N LEU A 119 5.93 -15.10 -2.29
CA LEU A 119 5.45 -16.41 -1.83
C LEU A 119 3.95 -16.57 -2.12
N HIS A 120 3.17 -15.52 -1.89
CA HIS A 120 1.75 -15.51 -2.23
C HIS A 120 1.51 -15.62 -3.74
N GLU A 121 2.31 -14.95 -4.57
CA GLU A 121 2.21 -15.06 -6.03
C GLU A 121 2.49 -16.50 -6.49
N HIS A 122 3.52 -17.15 -5.93
CA HIS A 122 3.80 -18.56 -6.22
C HIS A 122 2.62 -19.46 -5.84
N ARG A 123 2.13 -19.34 -4.60
CA ARG A 123 0.99 -20.12 -4.13
C ARG A 123 -0.26 -19.89 -4.97
N LYS A 124 -0.52 -18.65 -5.40
CA LYS A 124 -1.62 -18.32 -6.31
C LYS A 124 -1.48 -19.08 -7.63
N GLN A 125 -0.30 -19.05 -8.25
CA GLN A 125 -0.04 -19.74 -9.52
C GLN A 125 -0.19 -21.26 -9.39
N GLU A 126 0.33 -21.86 -8.31
CA GLU A 126 0.14 -23.29 -8.03
C GLU A 126 -1.32 -23.66 -7.91
N MET A 127 -2.11 -22.87 -7.16
CA MET A 127 -3.54 -23.10 -7.01
C MET A 127 -4.31 -22.90 -8.33
N GLU A 128 -3.94 -21.90 -9.15
CA GLU A 128 -4.57 -21.66 -10.46
C GLU A 128 -4.31 -22.78 -11.47
N ALA A 129 -3.21 -23.53 -11.32
CA ALA A 129 -2.85 -24.65 -12.17
C ALA A 129 -3.61 -25.95 -11.82
N ILE A 130 -4.27 -26.02 -10.67
CA ILE A 130 -5.03 -27.21 -10.24
C ILE A 130 -6.34 -27.29 -11.01
N SER A 131 -6.52 -28.35 -11.79
CA SER A 131 -7.78 -28.66 -12.46
C SER A 131 -8.86 -29.12 -11.48
N SER A 132 -10.13 -29.02 -11.86
CA SER A 132 -11.24 -29.48 -11.02
C SER A 132 -11.13 -30.96 -10.62
N ALA A 133 -10.68 -31.83 -11.52
CA ALA A 133 -10.50 -33.25 -11.21
C ALA A 133 -9.36 -33.49 -10.22
N GLN A 134 -8.25 -32.76 -10.36
CA GLN A 134 -7.16 -32.81 -9.38
C GLN A 134 -7.59 -32.27 -8.02
N LEU A 135 -8.40 -31.21 -7.98
CA LEU A 135 -8.94 -30.67 -6.74
C LEU A 135 -9.80 -31.71 -6.00
N ASP A 136 -10.66 -32.44 -6.71
CA ASP A 136 -11.45 -33.53 -6.13
C ASP A 136 -10.57 -34.64 -5.51
N SER A 137 -9.50 -35.02 -6.21
CA SER A 137 -8.52 -35.98 -5.68
C SER A 137 -7.78 -35.45 -4.46
N LEU A 138 -7.34 -34.18 -4.48
CA LEU A 138 -6.63 -33.55 -3.37
C LEU A 138 -7.50 -33.45 -2.12
N ILE A 139 -8.76 -33.04 -2.26
CA ILE A 139 -9.71 -32.96 -1.13
C ILE A 139 -9.87 -34.34 -0.49
N THR A 140 -10.00 -35.39 -1.28
CA THR A 140 -10.10 -36.77 -0.78
C THR A 140 -8.84 -37.17 0.00
N ILE A 141 -7.65 -36.83 -0.50
CA ILE A 141 -6.37 -37.10 0.19
C ILE A 141 -6.29 -36.31 1.51
N TYR A 142 -6.70 -35.04 1.50
CA TYR A 142 -6.60 -34.11 2.62
C TYR A 142 -7.57 -34.41 3.77
N GLN A 143 -8.65 -35.15 3.52
CA GLN A 143 -9.57 -35.58 4.58
C GLN A 143 -8.90 -36.40 5.69
N HIS A 144 -7.78 -37.07 5.39
CA HIS A 144 -7.05 -37.90 6.34
C HIS A 144 -5.85 -37.20 6.98
N GLN A 145 -5.59 -35.94 6.63
CA GLN A 145 -4.49 -35.17 7.20
C GLN A 145 -4.96 -34.39 8.43
N GLU A 146 -4.09 -34.26 9.42
CA GLU A 146 -4.36 -33.45 10.62
C GLU A 146 -4.43 -31.95 10.30
N TYR A 147 -3.55 -31.49 9.40
CA TYR A 147 -3.43 -30.07 9.00
C TYR A 147 -3.49 -29.91 7.47
N PRO A 148 -4.66 -30.16 6.84
CA PRO A 148 -4.78 -30.05 5.39
C PRO A 148 -4.70 -28.58 4.93
N PRO A 149 -4.11 -28.30 3.75
CA PRO A 149 -4.07 -26.94 3.20
C PRO A 149 -5.44 -26.32 2.93
N PHE A 150 -6.46 -27.15 2.66
CA PHE A 150 -7.88 -26.84 2.54
C PHE A 150 -8.69 -28.14 2.60
N LYS A 151 -9.94 -28.07 3.08
CA LYS A 151 -10.81 -29.23 3.32
C LYS A 151 -11.96 -29.36 2.32
N SER A 152 -12.27 -28.30 1.58
CA SER A 152 -13.37 -28.27 0.62
C SER A 152 -13.07 -27.38 -0.59
N LYS A 153 -13.93 -27.47 -1.61
CA LYS A 153 -13.85 -26.60 -2.81
C LYS A 153 -14.10 -25.13 -2.45
N GLU A 154 -14.97 -24.88 -1.48
CA GLU A 154 -15.29 -23.55 -0.98
C GLU A 154 -14.09 -22.94 -0.26
N GLU A 155 -13.41 -23.72 0.58
CA GLU A 155 -12.19 -23.27 1.26
C GLU A 155 -11.05 -23.01 0.26
N PHE A 156 -10.86 -23.92 -0.70
CA PHE A 156 -9.93 -23.71 -1.81
C PHE A 156 -10.22 -22.41 -2.57
N SER A 157 -11.49 -22.19 -2.94
CA SER A 157 -11.93 -21.00 -3.67
C SER A 157 -11.74 -19.73 -2.84
N PHE A 158 -12.03 -19.78 -1.54
CA PHE A 158 -11.81 -18.65 -0.64
C PHE A 158 -10.33 -18.27 -0.57
N ILE A 159 -9.44 -19.24 -0.39
CA ILE A 159 -7.99 -19.00 -0.32
C ILE A 159 -7.48 -18.43 -1.65
N LEU A 160 -7.84 -19.05 -2.77
CA LEU A 160 -7.42 -18.59 -4.09
C LEU A 160 -7.91 -17.16 -4.39
N ASN A 161 -9.18 -16.86 -4.10
CA ASN A 161 -9.72 -15.52 -4.32
C ASN A 161 -9.13 -14.49 -3.35
N SER A 162 -8.81 -14.89 -2.12
CA SER A 162 -8.10 -14.02 -1.18
C SER A 162 -6.68 -13.70 -1.66
N LEU A 163 -5.95 -14.68 -2.18
CA LEU A 163 -4.63 -14.48 -2.81
C LEU A 163 -4.73 -13.51 -3.99
N ARG A 164 -5.71 -13.72 -4.89
CA ARG A 164 -5.95 -12.84 -6.04
C ARG A 164 -6.22 -11.40 -5.60
N LEU A 165 -7.07 -11.20 -4.60
CA LEU A 165 -7.39 -9.88 -4.09
C LEU A 165 -6.18 -9.23 -3.40
N LYS A 166 -5.48 -9.97 -2.54
CA LYS A 166 -4.30 -9.49 -1.80
C LYS A 166 -3.16 -9.02 -2.70
N LEU A 167 -2.96 -9.70 -3.83
CA LEU A 167 -1.94 -9.38 -4.83
C LEU A 167 -2.42 -8.36 -5.88
N ALA A 168 -3.70 -7.98 -5.84
CA ALA A 168 -4.25 -7.01 -6.77
C ALA A 168 -3.73 -5.59 -6.45
N PRO A 169 -3.76 -4.69 -7.44
CA PRO A 169 -3.46 -3.28 -7.22
C PRO A 169 -4.39 -2.62 -6.21
N ASP A 170 -3.94 -1.54 -5.58
CA ASP A 170 -4.72 -0.75 -4.62
C ASP A 170 -6.15 -0.42 -5.10
N ASP A 171 -6.30 -0.03 -6.37
CA ASP A 171 -7.62 0.30 -6.94
C ASP A 171 -8.59 -0.90 -6.98
N SER A 172 -8.07 -2.11 -7.17
CA SER A 172 -8.88 -3.34 -7.14
C SER A 172 -9.35 -3.66 -5.72
N LEU A 173 -8.50 -3.45 -4.71
CA LEU A 173 -8.85 -3.58 -3.29
C LEU A 173 -9.92 -2.54 -2.90
N ILE A 174 -9.76 -1.29 -3.35
CA ILE A 174 -10.75 -0.23 -3.15
C ILE A 174 -12.08 -0.61 -3.82
N ALA A 175 -12.05 -1.08 -5.08
CA ALA A 175 -13.24 -1.49 -5.81
C ALA A 175 -13.97 -2.65 -5.14
N HIS A 176 -13.22 -3.64 -4.62
CA HIS A 176 -13.77 -4.74 -3.82
C HIS A 176 -14.50 -4.21 -2.58
N PHE A 177 -13.86 -3.33 -1.82
CA PHE A 177 -14.51 -2.71 -0.66
C PHE A 177 -15.80 -1.98 -1.04
N GLN A 178 -15.78 -1.13 -2.07
CA GLN A 178 -16.96 -0.36 -2.46
C GLN A 178 -18.11 -1.26 -2.92
N ARG A 179 -17.81 -2.32 -3.69
CA ARG A 179 -18.80 -3.32 -4.13
C ARG A 179 -19.49 -4.00 -2.95
N HIS A 180 -18.74 -4.27 -1.88
CA HIS A 180 -19.21 -5.01 -0.71
C HIS A 180 -19.44 -4.14 0.53
N LYS A 181 -19.49 -2.81 0.38
CA LYS A 181 -19.49 -1.85 1.49
C LYS A 181 -20.62 -2.09 2.50
N ALA A 182 -21.81 -2.47 2.02
CA ALA A 182 -22.94 -2.78 2.90
C ALA A 182 -22.64 -3.97 3.82
N ALA A 183 -22.06 -5.05 3.27
CA ALA A 183 -21.68 -6.23 4.03
C ALA A 183 -20.49 -5.97 4.97
N PHE A 184 -19.51 -5.14 4.58
CA PHE A 184 -18.48 -4.64 5.49
C PHE A 184 -19.06 -3.89 6.69
N ASN A 185 -19.99 -2.96 6.44
CA ASN A 185 -20.64 -2.21 7.51
C ASN A 185 -21.52 -3.09 8.41
N GLN A 186 -22.14 -4.14 7.85
CA GLN A 186 -22.87 -5.12 8.63
C GLN A 186 -21.92 -5.94 9.52
N LEU A 187 -20.82 -6.43 8.95
CA LEU A 187 -19.79 -7.16 9.70
C LEU A 187 -19.24 -6.29 10.84
N LEU A 188 -18.93 -5.02 10.58
CA LEU A 188 -18.50 -4.07 11.61
C LEU A 188 -19.51 -3.92 12.74
N LYS A 189 -20.82 -3.90 12.44
CA LYS A 189 -21.87 -3.87 13.49
C LYS A 189 -21.85 -5.13 14.34
N GLU A 190 -21.68 -6.31 13.74
CA GLU A 190 -21.60 -7.57 14.49
C GLU A 190 -20.33 -7.66 15.35
N VAL A 191 -19.21 -7.19 14.81
CA VAL A 191 -17.95 -7.07 15.57
C VAL A 191 -18.15 -6.18 16.79
N ASN A 192 -18.73 -4.98 16.63
CA ASN A 192 -18.97 -4.07 17.75
C ASN A 192 -19.95 -4.59 18.80
N LYS A 193 -20.85 -5.54 18.47
CA LYS A 193 -21.71 -6.19 19.47
C LYS A 193 -20.95 -7.20 20.32
N THR A 194 -19.92 -7.82 19.76
CA THR A 194 -19.20 -8.94 20.37
C THR A 194 -17.89 -8.50 21.04
N SER A 195 -17.29 -7.41 20.58
CA SER A 195 -16.10 -6.81 21.18
C SER A 195 -16.42 -6.16 22.53
N LYS A 196 -16.23 -6.90 23.63
CA LYS A 196 -15.88 -6.27 24.90
C LYS A 196 -14.47 -5.72 24.72
N SER A 197 -14.33 -4.41 24.51
CA SER A 197 -13.06 -3.69 24.30
C SER A 197 -11.88 -4.36 25.03
N PRO A 198 -10.97 -5.08 24.35
CA PRO A 198 -9.86 -5.73 25.02
C PRO A 198 -8.55 -4.97 24.80
N GLU A 199 -7.69 -5.02 25.81
CA GLU A 199 -6.36 -4.43 25.83
C GLU A 199 -5.32 -5.26 25.04
N THR A 200 -5.73 -6.39 24.45
CA THR A 200 -4.89 -7.36 23.73
C THR A 200 -5.55 -7.83 22.42
N GLU A 201 -4.73 -8.40 21.53
CA GLU A 201 -5.15 -8.97 20.24
C GLU A 201 -6.11 -10.14 20.45
N THR A 202 -7.41 -9.86 20.51
CA THR A 202 -8.44 -10.90 20.54
C THR A 202 -9.02 -11.08 19.14
N PRO A 203 -8.98 -12.30 18.56
CA PRO A 203 -9.82 -12.63 17.42
C PRO A 203 -11.28 -12.38 17.81
N THR A 204 -12.00 -11.62 16.98
CA THR A 204 -13.44 -11.45 17.20
C THR A 204 -14.14 -12.79 16.99
N LEU A 205 -15.19 -13.07 17.78
CA LEU A 205 -15.98 -14.31 17.69
C LEU A 205 -16.92 -14.35 16.47
N VAL A 206 -16.73 -13.46 15.49
CA VAL A 206 -17.62 -13.37 14.33
C VAL A 206 -17.13 -14.30 13.23
N ASP A 207 -17.96 -15.28 12.88
CA ASP A 207 -17.66 -16.18 11.76
C ASP A 207 -17.78 -15.45 10.41
N THR A 208 -16.63 -15.12 9.83
CA THR A 208 -16.54 -14.48 8.51
C THR A 208 -16.69 -15.48 7.34
N ARG A 209 -16.80 -16.78 7.61
CA ARG A 209 -16.94 -17.83 6.60
C ARG A 209 -18.38 -18.15 6.22
N THR A 210 -19.35 -17.50 6.86
CA THR A 210 -20.77 -17.59 6.48
C THR A 210 -21.00 -17.10 5.03
N PRO A 211 -22.07 -17.55 4.34
CA PRO A 211 -22.40 -17.07 2.99
C PRO A 211 -22.55 -15.54 2.88
N THR A 212 -22.94 -14.88 3.97
CA THR A 212 -23.07 -13.41 4.04
C THR A 212 -21.71 -12.70 3.96
N TYR A 213 -20.67 -13.26 4.58
CA TYR A 213 -19.37 -12.59 4.73
C TYR A 213 -18.24 -13.21 3.90
N SER A 214 -18.40 -14.44 3.42
CA SER A 214 -17.39 -15.09 2.57
C SER A 214 -17.02 -14.30 1.31
N PRO A 215 -17.93 -13.55 0.65
CA PRO A 215 -17.56 -12.69 -0.49
C PRO A 215 -16.65 -11.52 -0.10
N LEU A 216 -16.57 -11.16 1.19
CA LEU A 216 -15.67 -10.10 1.66
C LEU A 216 -14.20 -10.54 1.63
N LEU A 217 -13.95 -11.86 1.59
CA LEU A 217 -12.62 -12.46 1.65
C LEU A 217 -11.84 -12.08 2.91
N ILE A 218 -12.56 -11.88 4.01
CA ILE A 218 -11.97 -11.57 5.33
C ILE A 218 -11.78 -12.88 6.09
N SER A 219 -10.54 -13.23 6.40
CA SER A 219 -10.21 -14.48 7.09
C SER A 219 -10.35 -14.35 8.61
N ASN A 220 -10.16 -13.15 9.15
CA ASN A 220 -10.27 -12.85 10.57
C ASN A 220 -10.50 -11.35 10.77
N VAL A 221 -11.08 -10.98 11.92
CA VAL A 221 -11.14 -9.60 12.38
C VAL A 221 -10.53 -9.51 13.78
N THR A 222 -9.62 -8.58 13.98
CA THR A 222 -8.90 -8.38 15.25
C THR A 222 -9.01 -6.93 15.71
N THR A 223 -8.67 -6.70 16.98
CA THR A 223 -8.43 -5.37 17.54
C THR A 223 -7.09 -5.39 18.25
N GLY A 224 -6.25 -4.39 18.02
CA GLY A 224 -4.89 -4.38 18.57
C GLY A 224 -3.95 -5.37 17.86
N GLY A 225 -2.78 -5.59 18.46
CA GLY A 225 -1.67 -6.31 17.83
C GLY A 225 -0.73 -5.34 17.13
N PHE A 226 -0.52 -5.54 15.83
CA PHE A 226 0.35 -4.69 15.01
C PHE A 226 -0.21 -3.28 14.77
N LEU A 227 -1.55 -3.17 14.71
CA LEU A 227 -2.25 -1.90 14.53
C LEU A 227 -2.76 -1.39 15.90
N PRO A 228 -3.01 -0.06 16.03
CA PRO A 228 -3.48 0.52 17.29
C PRO A 228 -4.75 -0.16 17.81
N LYS A 229 -4.87 -0.34 19.13
CA LYS A 229 -6.01 -1.04 19.76
C LYS A 229 -7.36 -0.36 19.52
N GLU A 230 -7.35 0.94 19.20
CA GLU A 230 -8.53 1.73 18.86
C GLU A 230 -8.98 1.54 17.39
N CYS A 231 -8.27 0.70 16.64
CA CYS A 231 -8.61 0.28 15.29
C CYS A 231 -9.17 -1.15 15.30
N ILE A 232 -10.06 -1.42 14.35
CA ILE A 232 -10.58 -2.77 14.06
C ILE A 232 -10.03 -3.18 12.69
N ASP A 233 -9.35 -4.33 12.65
CA ASP A 233 -8.61 -4.78 11.49
C ASP A 233 -9.29 -5.98 10.84
N PHE A 234 -9.59 -5.87 9.56
CA PHE A 234 -10.28 -6.87 8.74
C PHE A 234 -9.28 -7.45 7.75
N HIS A 235 -8.79 -8.65 8.06
CA HIS A 235 -7.65 -9.26 7.39
C HIS A 235 -8.05 -9.99 6.11
N ILE A 236 -7.46 -9.62 4.97
CA ILE A 236 -7.53 -10.43 3.74
C ILE A 236 -6.42 -11.47 3.80
N MET A 237 -6.75 -12.66 4.29
CA MET A 237 -5.83 -13.80 4.43
C MET A 237 -4.51 -13.43 5.13
N ASN A 238 -4.45 -13.71 6.43
CA ASN A 238 -3.38 -13.27 7.33
C ASN A 238 -3.29 -11.73 7.40
N ASP A 239 -2.40 -11.21 8.24
CA ASP A 239 -2.39 -9.85 8.80
C ASP A 239 -1.79 -8.72 7.92
N GLN A 240 -1.47 -8.99 6.65
CA GLN A 240 -0.60 -8.09 5.88
C GLN A 240 -1.31 -7.08 4.97
N VAL A 241 -2.52 -7.40 4.52
CA VAL A 241 -3.31 -6.57 3.63
C VAL A 241 -4.75 -6.70 4.08
N GLY A 242 -5.45 -5.59 4.23
CA GLY A 242 -6.80 -5.62 4.76
C GLY A 242 -7.45 -4.27 4.83
N TYR A 243 -8.54 -4.21 5.56
CA TYR A 243 -9.27 -2.98 5.83
C TYR A 243 -9.18 -2.66 7.30
N LEU A 244 -9.00 -1.39 7.62
CA LEU A 244 -8.96 -0.88 8.98
C LEU A 244 -10.16 0.05 9.16
N TYR A 245 -10.82 -0.07 10.30
CA TYR A 245 -11.85 0.86 10.74
C TYR A 245 -11.43 1.59 12.00
N THR A 246 -11.57 2.92 12.00
CA THR A 246 -11.51 3.72 13.22
C THR A 246 -12.46 4.91 13.15
N SER A 247 -13.03 5.28 14.28
CA SER A 247 -13.90 6.45 14.40
C SER A 247 -13.12 7.77 14.39
N HIS A 248 -11.83 7.75 14.70
CA HIS A 248 -11.01 8.95 14.81
C HIS A 248 -9.64 8.81 14.16
N LYS A 249 -9.30 9.76 13.29
CA LYS A 249 -8.01 9.78 12.55
C LYS A 249 -6.76 9.80 13.44
N LYS A 250 -6.87 10.28 14.68
CA LYS A 250 -5.75 10.33 15.63
C LYS A 250 -5.23 8.93 16.03
N TYR A 251 -6.03 7.89 15.79
CA TYR A 251 -5.66 6.50 16.07
C TYR A 251 -5.04 5.80 14.86
N LEU A 252 -4.91 6.47 13.71
CA LEU A 252 -4.26 5.86 12.56
C LEU A 252 -2.77 5.65 12.84
N PRO A 253 -2.19 4.52 12.43
CA PRO A 253 -0.77 4.27 12.59
C PRO A 253 0.06 5.25 11.74
N GLU A 254 1.27 5.54 12.19
CA GLU A 254 2.27 6.21 11.36
C GLU A 254 2.72 5.27 10.23
N LEU A 255 2.87 5.82 9.02
CA LEU A 255 3.43 5.07 7.90
C LEU A 255 4.94 4.89 8.04
N ARG A 256 5.40 3.65 7.92
CA ARG A 256 6.83 3.28 7.99
C ARG A 256 7.13 2.15 7.00
N PRO A 257 8.34 2.13 6.39
CA PRO A 257 8.71 1.12 5.41
C PRO A 257 8.82 -0.30 5.98
N ASP A 258 9.02 -0.44 7.29
CA ASP A 258 9.17 -1.68 8.05
C ASP A 258 7.93 -2.03 8.90
N LYS A 259 6.84 -1.26 8.72
CA LYS A 259 5.57 -1.50 9.40
C LYS A 259 4.38 -1.29 8.47
N VAL A 260 3.48 -0.36 8.79
CA VAL A 260 2.33 -0.03 7.95
C VAL A 260 2.85 0.80 6.79
N ILE A 261 2.88 0.21 5.60
CA ILE A 261 3.52 0.85 4.44
C ILE A 261 2.57 1.75 3.66
N MET A 262 1.27 1.51 3.80
CA MET A 262 0.23 2.28 3.12
C MET A 262 -1.05 2.31 3.96
N LEU A 263 -1.66 3.49 4.02
CA LEU A 263 -3.05 3.70 4.43
C LEU A 263 -3.76 4.54 3.37
N ARG A 264 -4.92 4.08 2.88
CA ARG A 264 -5.75 4.80 1.90
C ARG A 264 -7.15 5.02 2.47
N PRO A 265 -7.62 6.27 2.64
CA PRO A 265 -8.97 6.52 3.14
C PRO A 265 -10.02 6.02 2.14
N LEU A 266 -11.02 5.28 2.63
CA LEU A 266 -12.16 4.76 1.86
C LEU A 266 -13.47 5.49 2.21
N GLY A 267 -13.43 6.37 3.22
CA GLY A 267 -14.55 7.16 3.72
C GLY A 267 -15.29 6.49 4.89
N GLY A 268 -15.93 7.29 5.74
CA GLY A 268 -16.74 6.79 6.86
C GLY A 268 -15.94 6.03 7.93
N GLY A 269 -14.67 6.39 8.16
CA GLY A 269 -13.79 5.73 9.13
C GLY A 269 -13.03 4.52 8.58
N TRP A 270 -13.30 4.12 7.34
CA TRP A 270 -12.63 2.99 6.69
C TRP A 270 -11.34 3.40 5.96
N TYR A 271 -10.36 2.52 6.05
CA TYR A 271 -9.06 2.63 5.41
C TYR A 271 -8.68 1.29 4.78
N LEU A 272 -8.06 1.30 3.61
CA LEU A 272 -7.28 0.17 3.11
C LEU A 272 -5.88 0.28 3.71
N TYR A 273 -5.31 -0.83 4.16
CA TYR A 273 -3.92 -0.86 4.63
C TYR A 273 -3.11 -1.98 3.97
N LYS A 274 -1.80 -1.76 3.91
CA LYS A 274 -0.80 -2.80 3.65
C LYS A 274 0.35 -2.66 4.63
N VAL A 275 1.01 -3.77 4.95
CA VAL A 275 2.14 -3.81 5.88
C VAL A 275 3.34 -4.50 5.22
N ASN A 276 4.53 -4.13 5.70
CA ASN A 276 5.79 -4.81 5.43
C ASN A 276 6.47 -5.12 6.77
N ILE A 277 6.11 -6.24 7.39
CA ILE A 277 6.76 -6.77 8.58
C ILE A 277 7.83 -7.81 8.17
N TYR A 278 9.02 -7.71 8.75
CA TYR A 278 9.99 -8.80 8.70
C TYR A 278 9.57 -9.83 9.75
N LEU A 279 9.23 -11.04 9.29
CA LEU A 279 9.00 -12.22 10.14
C LEU A 279 10.32 -12.97 10.35
#